data_AF-A0A0M2VAF6-F1
#
_entry.id   AF-A0A0M2VAF6-F1
#
_cell.length_a   1.000
_cell.length_b   1.000
_cell.length_c   1.000
_cell.angle_alpha   90.00
_cell.angle_beta   90.00
_cell.angle_gamma   90.00
#
_symmetry.space_group_name_H-M   'P 1'
#
loop_
_entity.id
_entity.type
_entity.pdbx_description
1 polymer ?
#
loop_
_entity_poly.entity_id
_entity_poly.type
_entity_poly.pdbx_seq_one_letter_code
_entity_poly.pdbx_strand_id
1 'polypeptide(L)'
;MNVTLKEIILVVMTGCIPALLIQFNEGFIKLREFVSGAMVPNYLFFYFLLFFFLHVFLTSFCWLYGYKFSPEKQKKAKQKIIYIAEIGDSFLGIYRLASGLLFTIPIVWKYVERDTLTDLQFAGLVSYALLLLGGVISISSINSWAKSKL
;
A
#
# COMPACT_ATOMS: atom_id res chain seq x y z
N MET A 1 -14.70 3.98 12.56
CA MET A 1 -13.78 2.85 12.30
C MET A 1 -12.35 3.34 12.41
N ASN A 2 -11.48 2.61 13.13
CA ASN A 2 -10.04 2.94 13.21
C ASN A 2 -9.42 2.94 11.80
N VAL A 3 -8.58 3.92 11.47
CA VAL A 3 -7.92 4.03 10.14
C VAL A 3 -7.14 2.77 9.80
N THR A 4 -6.43 2.19 10.77
CA THR A 4 -5.68 0.94 10.59
C THR A 4 -6.60 -0.19 10.15
N LEU A 5 -7.73 -0.38 10.85
CA LEU A 5 -8.69 -1.43 10.52
C LEU A 5 -9.32 -1.18 9.13
N LYS A 6 -9.63 0.08 8.82
CA LYS A 6 -10.13 0.47 7.49
C LYS A 6 -9.16 0.08 6.39
N GLU A 7 -7.88 0.44 6.52
CA GLU A 7 -6.89 0.16 5.49
C GLU A 7 -6.60 -1.34 5.36
N ILE A 8 -6.59 -2.11 6.45
CA ILE A 8 -6.50 -3.57 6.39
C ILE A 8 -7.67 -4.15 5.58
N ILE A 9 -8.91 -3.75 5.87
CA ILE A 9 -10.10 -4.20 5.13
C ILE A 9 -9.96 -3.84 3.65
N LEU A 10 -9.58 -2.60 3.34
CA LEU A 10 -9.43 -2.16 1.96
C LEU A 10 -8.35 -2.96 1.21
N VAL A 11 -7.18 -3.19 1.82
CA VAL A 11 -6.10 -4.01 1.22
C VAL A 11 -6.59 -5.43 0.95
N VAL A 12 -7.28 -6.05 1.91
CA VAL A 12 -7.85 -7.39 1.75
C VAL A 12 -8.87 -7.41 0.60
N MET A 13 -9.77 -6.43 0.55
CA MET A 13 -10.80 -6.34 -0.49
C MET A 13 -10.24 -6.07 -1.88
N THR A 14 -9.21 -5.22 -2.00
CA THR A 14 -8.67 -4.84 -3.31
C THR A 14 -7.64 -5.79 -3.85
N GLY A 15 -6.82 -6.42 -3.00
CA GLY A 15 -5.72 -7.27 -3.43
C GLY A 15 -5.92 -8.75 -3.09
N CYS A 16 -6.19 -9.06 -1.82
CA CYS A 16 -6.21 -10.45 -1.37
C CYS A 16 -7.41 -11.24 -1.90
N ILE A 17 -8.61 -10.69 -1.75
CA ILE A 17 -9.85 -11.37 -2.18
C ILE A 17 -9.85 -11.64 -3.69
N PRO A 18 -9.57 -10.67 -4.58
CA PRO A 18 -9.53 -10.94 -6.01
C PRO A 18 -8.48 -11.99 -6.39
N ALA A 19 -7.28 -11.93 -5.81
CA ALA A 19 -6.24 -12.93 -6.07
C ALA A 19 -6.65 -14.34 -5.63
N LEU A 20 -7.23 -14.47 -4.43
CA LEU A 20 -7.73 -15.76 -3.94
C LEU A 20 -8.89 -16.29 -4.79
N LEU A 21 -9.85 -15.43 -5.16
CA LEU A 21 -10.97 -15.82 -6.01
C LEU A 21 -10.49 -16.37 -7.36
N ILE A 22 -9.52 -15.70 -8.00
CA ILE A 22 -8.94 -16.17 -9.26
C ILE A 22 -8.19 -17.49 -9.04
N GLN A 23 -7.41 -17.60 -7.97
CA GLN A 23 -6.69 -18.84 -7.65
C GLN A 23 -7.64 -20.02 -7.45
N PHE A 24 -8.75 -19.84 -6.74
CA PHE A 24 -9.70 -20.92 -6.44
C PHE A 24 -10.59 -21.30 -7.63
N ASN A 25 -10.95 -20.33 -8.49
CA ASN A 25 -11.88 -20.58 -9.60
C ASN A 25 -11.17 -20.94 -10.91
N GLU A 26 -10.04 -20.29 -11.20
CA GLU A 26 -9.38 -20.36 -12.51
C GLU A 26 -7.96 -20.94 -12.42
N GLY A 27 -7.46 -21.14 -11.20
CA GLY A 27 -6.17 -21.75 -10.95
C GLY A 27 -4.98 -20.83 -11.22
N PHE A 28 -3.81 -21.45 -11.16
CA PHE A 28 -2.54 -20.76 -11.05
C PHE A 28 -2.16 -19.90 -12.27
N ILE A 29 -2.40 -20.42 -13.47
CA ILE A 29 -2.03 -19.74 -14.72
C ILE A 29 -2.77 -18.41 -14.84
N LYS A 30 -4.07 -18.40 -14.51
CA LYS A 30 -4.91 -17.22 -14.54
C LYS A 30 -4.57 -16.22 -13.44
N LEU A 31 -4.20 -16.70 -12.26
CA LEU A 31 -3.63 -15.85 -11.21
C LEU A 31 -2.36 -15.14 -11.69
N ARG A 32 -1.46 -15.84 -12.37
CA ARG A 32 -0.22 -15.26 -12.91
C ARG A 32 -0.51 -14.20 -13.99
N GLU A 33 -1.45 -14.47 -14.90
CA GLU A 33 -1.91 -13.50 -15.90
C GLU A 33 -2.49 -12.25 -15.23
N PHE A 34 -3.36 -12.44 -14.23
CA PHE A 34 -3.94 -11.34 -13.46
C PHE A 34 -2.88 -10.48 -12.76
N VAL A 35 -1.92 -11.09 -12.05
CA VAL A 35 -0.85 -10.35 -11.39
C VAL A 35 0.00 -9.58 -12.40
N SER A 36 0.27 -10.19 -13.55
CA SER A 36 1.08 -9.59 -14.62
C SER A 36 0.35 -8.44 -15.31
N GLY A 37 -0.98 -8.46 -15.36
CA GLY A 37 -1.81 -7.34 -15.85
C GLY A 37 -2.06 -6.25 -14.79
N ALA A 38 -2.15 -6.63 -13.52
CA ALA A 38 -2.36 -5.72 -12.39
C ALA A 38 -1.07 -4.97 -11.99
N MET A 39 0.10 -5.56 -12.26
CA MET A 39 1.40 -4.95 -12.02
C MET A 39 1.89 -4.22 -13.27
N VAL A 40 2.37 -3.00 -13.06
CA VAL A 40 2.96 -2.17 -14.12
C VAL A 40 4.27 -2.82 -14.61
N PRO A 41 4.65 -2.72 -15.90
CA PRO A 41 5.92 -3.23 -16.41
C PRO A 41 7.13 -2.82 -15.54
N ASN A 42 8.16 -3.67 -15.47
CA ASN A 42 9.29 -3.56 -14.53
C ASN A 42 9.85 -2.12 -14.35
N TYR A 43 9.97 -1.32 -15.41
CA TYR A 43 10.46 0.06 -15.30
C TYR A 43 9.48 0.99 -14.58
N LEU A 44 8.16 0.86 -14.85
CA LEU A 44 7.11 1.63 -14.18
C LEU A 44 6.90 1.19 -12.74
N PHE A 45 7.20 -0.07 -12.41
CA PHE A 45 7.17 -0.56 -11.04
C PHE A 45 8.17 0.18 -10.13
N PHE A 46 9.39 0.45 -10.62
CA PHE A 46 10.37 1.24 -9.86
C PHE A 46 9.92 2.69 -9.68
N TYR A 47 9.32 3.32 -10.70
CA TYR A 47 8.75 4.66 -10.56
C TYR A 47 7.58 4.67 -9.56
N PHE A 48 6.74 3.63 -9.56
CA PHE A 48 5.65 3.48 -8.61
C PHE A 48 6.17 3.34 -7.16
N LEU A 49 7.18 2.49 -6.94
CA LEU A 49 7.82 2.35 -5.63
C LEU A 49 8.45 3.67 -5.17
N LEU A 50 9.18 4.34 -6.06
CA LEU A 50 9.78 5.65 -5.77
C LEU A 50 8.69 6.66 -5.38
N PHE A 51 7.59 6.70 -6.11
CA PHE A 51 6.47 7.58 -5.82
C PHE A 51 5.79 7.24 -4.49
N PHE A 52 5.63 5.94 -4.18
CA PHE A 52 5.15 5.49 -2.87
C PHE A 52 6.04 5.98 -1.73
N PHE A 53 7.35 5.74 -1.82
CA PHE A 53 8.29 6.18 -0.79
C PHE A 53 8.34 7.70 -0.67
N LEU A 54 8.29 8.43 -1.78
CA LEU A 54 8.22 9.88 -1.78
C LEU A 54 6.94 10.38 -1.11
N HIS A 55 5.80 9.73 -1.38
CA HIS A 55 4.52 10.09 -0.78
C HIS A 55 4.52 9.85 0.74
N VAL A 56 5.01 8.68 1.21
CA VAL A 56 5.18 8.39 2.64
C VAL A 56 6.13 9.40 3.28
N PHE A 57 7.27 9.68 2.64
CA PHE A 57 8.29 10.60 3.15
C PHE A 57 7.75 12.03 3.28
N LEU A 58 7.14 12.58 2.22
CA LEU A 58 6.65 13.96 2.20
C LEU A 58 5.49 14.16 3.18
N THR A 59 4.54 13.22 3.26
CA THR A 59 3.43 13.30 4.21
C THR A 59 3.92 13.21 5.65
N SER A 60 4.83 12.28 5.95
CA SER A 60 5.43 12.12 7.27
C SER A 60 6.27 13.34 7.67
N PHE A 61 7.07 13.89 6.75
CA PHE A 61 7.85 15.10 6.99
C PHE A 61 6.96 16.30 7.30
N CYS A 62 5.91 16.52 6.50
CA CYS A 62 4.95 17.60 6.74
C CYS A 62 4.21 17.41 8.07
N TRP A 63 3.86 16.17 8.42
CA TRP A 63 3.20 15.86 9.69
C TRP A 63 4.10 16.15 10.89
N LEU A 64 5.35 15.67 10.87
CA LEU A 64 6.34 15.94 11.92
C LEU A 64 6.64 17.43 12.08
N TYR A 65 6.72 18.16 10.96
CA TYR A 65 6.83 19.62 10.98
C TYR A 65 5.58 20.24 11.63
N GLY A 66 4.38 19.88 11.18
CA GLY A 66 3.13 20.43 11.71
C GLY A 66 2.89 20.15 13.20
N TYR A 67 3.33 18.99 13.70
CA TYR A 67 3.11 18.57 15.09
C TYR A 67 4.02 19.27 16.10
N LYS A 68 5.25 19.63 15.71
CA LYS A 68 6.25 20.24 16.61
C LYS A 68 6.16 21.76 16.76
N PHE A 69 5.32 22.43 15.96
CA PHE A 69 5.35 23.88 15.82
C PHE A 69 4.00 24.56 16.11
N SER A 70 4.00 25.90 16.13
CA SER A 70 2.85 26.75 16.47
C SER A 70 1.58 26.43 15.64
N PRO A 71 0.38 26.82 16.14
CA PRO A 71 -0.89 26.55 15.46
C PRO A 71 -0.95 27.00 13.99
N GLU A 72 -0.29 28.12 13.66
CA GLU A 72 -0.20 28.60 12.27
C GLU A 72 0.63 27.67 11.37
N LYS A 73 1.76 27.15 11.88
CA LYS A 73 2.60 26.18 11.15
C LYS A 73 1.88 24.84 11.01
N GLN A 74 1.10 24.45 12.02
CA GLN A 74 0.23 23.28 11.95
C GLN A 74 -0.82 23.44 10.84
N LYS A 75 -1.51 24.58 10.75
CA LYS A 75 -2.47 24.87 9.68
C LYS A 75 -1.84 24.79 8.28
N LYS A 76 -0.65 25.39 8.10
CA LYS A 76 0.12 25.30 6.84
C LYS A 76 0.51 23.86 6.51
N ALA A 77 0.94 23.08 7.48
CA ALA A 77 1.31 21.67 7.29
C ALA A 77 0.10 20.82 6.87
N LYS A 78 -1.06 20.99 7.52
CA LYS A 78 -2.30 20.31 7.16
C LYS A 78 -2.73 20.61 5.72
N GLN A 79 -2.65 21.87 5.30
CA GLN A 79 -2.96 22.26 3.91
C GLN A 79 -2.04 21.57 2.91
N LYS A 80 -0.72 21.55 3.15
CA LYS A 80 0.24 20.85 2.28
C LYS A 80 -0.07 19.35 2.18
N ILE A 81 -0.41 18.71 3.30
CA ILE A 81 -0.78 17.29 3.31
C ILE A 81 -2.06 17.07 2.49
N ILE A 82 -3.06 17.94 2.60
CA ILE A 82 -4.29 17.84 1.80
C ILE A 82 -3.99 17.95 0.31
N TYR A 83 -3.14 18.88 -0.11
CA TYR A 83 -2.73 18.98 -1.52
C TYR A 83 -1.98 17.74 -2.02
N ILE A 84 -1.07 17.20 -1.19
CA ILE A 84 -0.38 15.94 -1.52
C ILE A 84 -1.40 14.79 -1.59
N ALA A 85 -2.39 14.76 -0.70
CA ALA A 85 -3.44 13.76 -0.64
C ALA A 85 -4.40 13.84 -1.83
N GLU A 86 -4.68 15.01 -2.41
CA GLU A 86 -5.53 15.08 -3.61
C GLU A 86 -4.92 14.31 -4.79
N ILE A 87 -3.60 14.40 -4.96
CA ILE A 87 -2.87 13.63 -5.97
C ILE A 87 -2.71 12.18 -5.50
N GLY A 88 -2.31 12.01 -4.23
CA GLY A 88 -1.93 10.74 -3.63
C GLY A 88 -3.08 9.79 -3.29
N ASP A 89 -4.29 10.29 -3.03
CA ASP A 89 -5.48 9.49 -2.68
C ASP A 89 -5.90 8.62 -3.88
N SER A 90 -5.65 9.07 -5.11
CA SER A 90 -5.82 8.27 -6.33
C SER A 90 -4.85 7.09 -6.39
N PHE A 91 -3.61 7.29 -5.90
CA PHE A 91 -2.59 6.23 -5.84
C PHE A 91 -2.76 5.27 -4.66
N LEU A 92 -3.47 5.68 -3.59
CA LEU A 92 -3.75 4.80 -2.45
C LEU A 92 -4.47 3.52 -2.89
N GLY A 93 -5.36 3.59 -3.88
CA GLY A 93 -6.01 2.40 -4.45
C GLY A 93 -5.00 1.39 -5.01
N ILE A 94 -3.99 1.89 -5.74
CA ILE A 94 -2.94 1.06 -6.34
C ILE A 94 -2.00 0.52 -5.26
N TYR A 95 -1.64 1.32 -4.24
CA TYR A 95 -0.84 0.83 -3.11
C TYR A 95 -1.55 -0.29 -2.35
N ARG A 96 -2.87 -0.19 -2.16
CA ARG A 96 -3.68 -1.21 -1.49
C ARG A 96 -3.73 -2.51 -2.30
N LEU A 97 -3.96 -2.40 -3.61
CA LEU A 97 -3.91 -3.54 -4.54
C LEU A 97 -2.54 -4.21 -4.47
N ALA A 98 -1.46 -3.45 -4.68
CA ALA A 98 -0.10 -3.98 -4.68
C ALA A 98 0.27 -4.64 -3.35
N SER A 99 -0.08 -4.03 -2.22
CA SER A 99 0.13 -4.60 -0.88
C SER A 99 -0.60 -5.93 -0.70
N GLY A 100 -1.88 -6.00 -1.09
CA GLY A 100 -2.67 -7.22 -0.95
C GLY A 100 -2.22 -8.35 -1.88
N LEU A 101 -1.81 -8.03 -3.11
CA LEU A 101 -1.22 -8.99 -4.03
C LEU A 101 0.11 -9.51 -3.49
N LEU A 102 1.00 -8.63 -3.02
CA LEU A 102 2.29 -9.02 -2.46
C LEU A 102 2.16 -9.85 -1.17
N PHE A 103 1.03 -9.72 -0.46
CA PHE A 103 0.72 -10.59 0.67
C PHE A 103 0.24 -11.98 0.22
N THR A 104 -0.65 -12.02 -0.77
CA THR A 104 -1.37 -13.24 -1.16
C THR A 104 -0.54 -14.14 -2.06
N ILE A 105 0.14 -13.56 -3.06
CA ILE A 105 0.86 -14.33 -4.08
C ILE A 105 1.99 -15.19 -3.48
N PRO A 106 2.87 -14.68 -2.59
CA PRO A 106 3.91 -15.51 -2.00
C PRO A 106 3.34 -16.65 -1.14
N ILE A 107 2.20 -16.43 -0.47
CA ILE A 107 1.51 -17.47 0.30
C ILE A 107 1.00 -18.56 -0.65
N VAL A 108 0.27 -18.16 -1.69
CA VAL A 108 -0.24 -19.11 -2.69
C VAL A 108 0.91 -19.89 -3.32
N TRP A 109 1.98 -19.22 -3.76
CA TRP A 109 3.16 -19.89 -4.31
C TRP A 109 3.79 -20.87 -3.32
N LYS A 110 4.03 -20.46 -2.07
CA LYS A 110 4.67 -21.32 -1.07
C LYS A 110 3.89 -22.61 -0.79
N TYR A 111 2.56 -22.56 -0.82
CA TYR A 111 1.72 -23.70 -0.49
C TYR A 111 1.25 -24.52 -1.69
N VAL A 112 1.12 -23.91 -2.87
CA VAL A 112 0.69 -24.57 -4.11
C VAL A 112 1.88 -25.10 -4.91
N GLU A 113 3.00 -24.36 -4.94
CA GLU A 113 4.24 -24.74 -5.61
C GLU A 113 5.43 -24.65 -4.64
N ARG A 114 5.57 -25.67 -3.78
CA ARG A 114 6.51 -25.65 -2.63
C ARG A 114 7.97 -25.41 -3.00
N ASP A 115 8.37 -25.70 -4.24
CA ASP A 115 9.75 -25.60 -4.72
C ASP A 115 10.11 -24.25 -5.35
N THR A 116 9.14 -23.35 -5.53
CA THR A 116 9.36 -22.07 -6.25
C THR A 116 9.94 -20.97 -5.35
N LEU A 117 9.78 -21.08 -4.02
CA LEU A 117 10.09 -20.02 -3.07
C LEU A 117 10.85 -20.56 -1.84
N THR A 118 12.10 -20.14 -1.70
CA THR A 118 12.87 -20.39 -0.46
C THR A 118 12.23 -19.67 0.72
N ASP A 119 12.41 -20.19 1.94
CA ASP A 119 11.84 -19.58 3.15
C ASP A 119 12.32 -18.13 3.36
N LEU A 120 13.57 -17.85 2.99
CA LEU A 120 14.15 -16.50 3.06
C LEU A 120 13.46 -15.54 2.08
N GLN A 121 13.24 -15.97 0.83
CA GLN A 121 12.55 -15.16 -0.17
C GLN A 121 11.08 -14.93 0.22
N PHE A 122 10.41 -15.96 0.75
CA PHE A 122 9.05 -15.84 1.27
C PHE A 122 8.97 -14.81 2.41
N ALA A 123 9.85 -14.92 3.41
CA ALA A 123 9.92 -13.96 4.51
C ALA A 123 10.22 -12.54 4.02
N GLY A 124 11.11 -12.38 3.04
CA GLY A 124 11.41 -11.10 2.41
C GLY A 124 10.18 -10.48 1.73
N LEU A 125 9.44 -11.24 0.94
CA LEU A 125 8.25 -10.76 0.23
C LEU A 125 7.11 -10.38 1.21
N VAL A 126 6.87 -11.19 2.24
CA VAL A 126 5.89 -10.88 3.28
C VAL A 126 6.30 -9.61 4.04
N SER A 127 7.59 -9.44 4.33
CA SER A 127 8.11 -8.22 4.97
C SER A 127 7.86 -6.98 4.11
N TYR A 128 8.08 -7.06 2.80
CA TYR A 128 7.74 -5.96 1.88
C TYR A 128 6.24 -5.67 1.85
N ALA A 129 5.38 -6.69 1.89
CA ALA A 129 3.93 -6.51 1.93
C ALA A 129 3.49 -5.76 3.21
N LEU A 130 4.10 -6.09 4.36
CA LEU A 130 3.89 -5.39 5.62
C LEU A 130 4.39 -3.94 5.60
N LEU A 131 5.54 -3.68 4.98
CA LEU A 131 6.06 -2.32 4.80
C LEU A 131 5.12 -1.46 3.94
N LEU A 132 4.61 -2.02 2.84
CA LEU A 132 3.62 -1.33 2.00
C LEU A 132 2.33 -1.05 2.78
N LEU A 133 1.81 -2.03 3.51
CA LEU A 133 0.64 -1.86 4.38
C LEU A 133 0.86 -0.76 5.42
N GLY A 134 2.03 -0.78 6.08
CA GLY A 134 2.43 0.24 7.06
C GLY A 134 2.48 1.65 6.46
N GLY A 135 3.01 1.79 5.25
CA GLY A 135 3.01 3.08 4.54
C GLY A 135 1.61 3.55 4.13
N VAL A 136 0.74 2.65 3.65
CA VAL A 136 -0.67 2.95 3.35
C VAL A 136 -1.41 3.42 4.60
N ILE A 137 -1.26 2.72 5.72
CA ILE A 137 -1.84 3.10 7.01
C ILE A 137 -1.32 4.47 7.47
N SER A 138 -0.01 4.71 7.32
CA SER A 138 0.62 5.98 7.72
C SER A 138 0.09 7.15 6.91
N ILE A 139 0.08 7.05 5.58
CA ILE A 139 -0.49 8.07 4.69
C ILE A 139 -1.94 8.33 5.06
N SER A 140 -2.75 7.27 5.20
CA SER A 140 -4.18 7.40 5.50
C SER A 140 -4.43 8.04 6.86
N SER A 141 -3.61 7.72 7.87
CA SER A 141 -3.72 8.28 9.22
C SER A 141 -3.32 9.75 9.24
N ILE A 142 -2.24 10.11 8.55
CA ILE A 142 -1.77 11.49 8.41
C ILE A 142 -2.79 12.33 7.63
N ASN A 143 -3.37 11.79 6.56
CA ASN A 143 -4.43 12.44 5.79
C ASN A 143 -5.68 12.66 6.66
N SER A 144 -6.07 11.67 7.46
CA SER A 144 -7.18 11.82 8.42
C SER A 144 -6.88 12.89 9.47
N TRP A 145 -5.66 12.95 10.00
CA TRP A 145 -5.24 14.02 10.92
C TRP A 145 -5.28 15.39 10.27
N ALA A 146 -4.82 15.51 9.02
CA ALA A 146 -4.81 16.78 8.31
C ALA A 146 -6.22 17.30 8.00
N LYS A 147 -7.16 16.39 7.70
CA LYS A 147 -8.57 16.70 7.51
C LYS A 147 -9.32 16.95 8.84
N SER A 148 -8.78 16.48 9.97
CA SER A 148 -9.38 16.75 11.28
C SER A 148 -9.11 18.18 11.74
N LYS A 149 -10.15 18.95 12.07
CA LYS A 149 -10.05 20.35 12.56
C LYS A 149 -9.25 21.27 11.61
N LEU A 150 -9.76 21.42 10.39
CA LEU A 150 -9.78 22.72 9.73
C LEU A 150 -10.92 23.55 10.31
#